data_AF-A0A6G0UBS5-F1
#
_entry.id   AF-A0A6G0UBS5-F1
#
_cell.length_a   1.000
_cell.length_b   1.000
_cell.length_c   1.000
_cell.angle_alpha   90.00
_cell.angle_beta   90.00
_cell.angle_gamma   90.00
#
_symmetry.space_group_name_H-M   'P 1'
#
loop_
_entity.id
_entity.type
_entity.pdbx_description
1 polymer ?
#
loop_
_entity_poly.entity_id
_entity_poly.type
_entity_poly.pdbx_seq_one_letter_code
_entity_poly.pdbx_strand_id
1 'polypeptide(L)'
;MVAYTHKDVPVPLLLNYSRLCPMVEVRKYDFTNLPEHVERNLFNYAFKPIMIQRFIKEADRFMFIDASIIFQKGANDTIKSLFDSMEEFPCGIRHVQSAKHTVFSATNPETLKHFNFSEEQAKNSEMIASGLYILSKTNESEEIVNKWADCAMVEECMSPPG
;
A
#
# COMPACT_ATOMS: atom_id res chain seq x y z
N MET A 1 -3.86 -12.25 9.64
CA MET A 1 -3.16 -11.79 8.41
C MET A 1 -4.13 -11.92 7.25
N VAL A 2 -4.36 -10.83 6.50
CA VAL A 2 -5.28 -10.83 5.36
C VAL A 2 -4.47 -10.90 4.06
N ALA A 3 -4.79 -11.89 3.20
CA ALA A 3 -4.15 -12.05 1.90
C ALA A 3 -5.18 -11.83 0.78
N TYR A 4 -4.78 -11.09 -0.26
CA TYR A 4 -5.54 -10.90 -1.49
C TYR A 4 -4.79 -11.53 -2.66
N THR A 5 -5.54 -12.11 -3.60
CA THR A 5 -4.94 -12.73 -4.77
C THR A 5 -5.56 -12.27 -6.07
N HIS A 6 -4.68 -12.12 -7.06
CA HIS A 6 -4.96 -11.69 -8.42
C HIS A 6 -5.40 -12.87 -9.31
N LYS A 7 -6.15 -13.84 -8.78
CA LYS A 7 -6.48 -15.12 -9.49
C LYS A 7 -5.24 -15.97 -9.90
N ASP A 8 -4.02 -15.46 -9.80
CA ASP A 8 -2.75 -16.14 -10.14
C ASP A 8 -2.43 -17.29 -9.17
N VAL A 9 -2.92 -17.19 -7.94
CA VAL A 9 -2.85 -18.26 -6.96
C VAL A 9 -4.20 -18.98 -6.95
N PRO A 10 -4.23 -20.30 -7.20
CA PRO A 10 -5.47 -21.06 -7.13
C PRO A 10 -6.16 -20.86 -5.77
N VAL A 11 -7.43 -20.45 -5.80
CA VAL A 11 -8.24 -20.27 -4.57
C VAL A 11 -8.18 -21.49 -3.65
N PRO A 12 -8.20 -22.75 -4.14
CA PRO A 12 -8.06 -23.93 -3.27
C PRO A 12 -6.75 -23.96 -2.46
N LEU A 13 -5.64 -23.47 -3.04
CA LEU A 13 -4.35 -23.44 -2.36
C LEU A 13 -4.39 -22.46 -1.17
N LEU A 14 -4.97 -21.27 -1.37
CA LEU A 14 -5.11 -20.25 -0.33
C LEU A 14 -6.07 -20.68 0.79
N LEU A 15 -7.18 -21.32 0.43
CA LEU A 15 -8.12 -21.87 1.40
C LEU A 15 -7.47 -22.99 2.22
N ASN A 16 -6.57 -23.77 1.62
CA ASN A 16 -5.80 -24.76 2.37
C ASN A 16 -4.87 -24.10 3.40
N TYR A 17 -4.23 -22.98 3.07
CA TYR A 17 -3.44 -22.21 4.04
C TYR A 17 -4.28 -21.71 5.22
N SER A 18 -5.48 -21.19 4.97
CA SER A 18 -6.39 -20.75 6.05
C SER A 18 -6.82 -21.92 6.95
N ARG A 19 -6.98 -23.14 6.40
CA ARG A 19 -7.24 -24.35 7.22
C ARG A 19 -6.06 -24.75 8.10
N LEU A 20 -4.84 -24.65 7.58
CA LEU A 20 -3.62 -24.99 8.33
C LEU A 20 -3.24 -23.93 9.37
N CYS A 21 -3.72 -22.69 9.19
CA CYS A 21 -3.41 -21.57 10.05
C CYS A 21 -4.69 -20.81 10.42
N PRO A 22 -5.37 -21.16 11.53
CA PRO A 22 -6.68 -20.60 11.91
C PRO A 22 -6.68 -19.08 12.15
N MET A 23 -5.51 -18.46 12.31
CA MET A 23 -5.31 -17.01 12.47
C MET A 23 -5.15 -16.25 11.13
N VAL A 24 -5.22 -16.97 10.01
CA VAL A 24 -5.14 -16.41 8.66
C VAL A 24 -6.52 -16.33 8.05
N GLU A 25 -6.86 -15.12 7.59
CA GLU A 25 -8.08 -14.85 6.87
C GLU A 25 -7.74 -14.58 5.40
N VAL A 26 -8.40 -15.27 4.48
CA VAL A 26 -8.25 -15.04 3.05
C VAL A 26 -9.52 -14.37 2.55
N ARG A 27 -9.36 -13.19 1.94
CA ARG A 27 -10.49 -12.43 1.38
C ARG A 27 -10.34 -12.31 -0.12
N LYS A 28 -11.44 -12.57 -0.84
CA LYS A 28 -11.54 -12.25 -2.26
C LYS A 28 -12.09 -10.84 -2.39
N TYR A 29 -11.44 -10.03 -3.20
CA TYR A 29 -11.94 -8.71 -3.54
C TYR A 29 -12.59 -8.73 -4.92
N ASP A 30 -13.70 -8.02 -5.06
CA ASP A 30 -14.41 -7.87 -6.32
C ASP A 30 -14.11 -6.50 -6.93
N PHE A 31 -13.51 -6.51 -8.13
CA PHE A 31 -13.07 -5.30 -8.82
C PHE A 31 -14.11 -4.78 -9.82
N THR A 32 -15.24 -5.48 -10.04
CA THR A 32 -16.19 -5.17 -11.13
C THR A 32 -16.89 -3.81 -11.06
N ASN A 33 -16.87 -3.15 -9.90
CA ASN A 33 -17.49 -1.83 -9.70
C ASN A 33 -16.45 -0.71 -9.61
N LEU A 34 -15.21 -0.98 -10.00
CA LEU A 34 -14.15 0.02 -10.07
C LEU A 34 -13.99 0.53 -11.50
N PRO A 35 -13.31 1.67 -11.70
CA PRO A 35 -13.01 2.19 -13.03
C PRO A 35 -12.31 1.13 -13.89
N GLU A 36 -12.51 1.21 -15.20
CA GLU A 36 -12.03 0.21 -16.17
C GLU A 36 -10.51 -0.03 -16.05
N HIS A 37 -9.72 1.02 -15.81
CA HIS A 37 -8.27 0.90 -15.65
C HIS A 37 -7.88 0.13 -14.39
N VAL A 38 -8.70 0.16 -13.34
CA VAL A 38 -8.47 -0.61 -12.11
C VAL A 38 -8.99 -2.04 -12.27
N GLU A 39 -10.16 -2.22 -12.87
CA GLU A 39 -10.78 -3.53 -13.05
C GLU A 39 -9.97 -4.41 -14.02
N ARG A 40 -9.56 -3.85 -15.15
CA ARG A 40 -8.95 -4.60 -16.26
C ARG A 40 -7.44 -4.61 -16.24
N ASN A 41 -6.79 -3.60 -15.67
CA ASN A 41 -5.34 -3.47 -15.68
C ASN A 41 -4.76 -3.35 -14.26
N LEU A 42 -4.64 -4.49 -13.58
CA LEU A 42 -4.09 -4.53 -12.22
C LEU A 42 -2.56 -4.31 -12.18
N PHE A 43 -1.88 -4.28 -13.33
CA PHE A 43 -0.45 -3.95 -13.44
C PHE A 43 -0.15 -2.45 -13.27
N ASN A 44 -1.16 -1.58 -13.33
CA ASN A 44 -0.98 -0.17 -12.94
C ASN A 44 -0.96 0.02 -11.41
N TYR A 45 -1.22 -1.04 -10.64
CA TYR A 45 -1.25 -1.07 -9.18
C TYR A 45 -2.22 -0.07 -8.52
N ALA A 46 -3.13 0.54 -9.29
CA ALA A 46 -4.13 1.49 -8.79
C ALA A 46 -5.11 0.85 -7.79
N PHE A 47 -5.18 -0.48 -7.72
CA PHE A 47 -5.97 -1.14 -6.69
C PHE A 47 -5.38 -1.00 -5.28
N LYS A 48 -4.05 -0.85 -5.12
CA LYS A 48 -3.42 -0.84 -3.79
C LYS A 48 -3.99 0.25 -2.88
N PRO A 49 -4.05 1.53 -3.31
CA PRO A 49 -4.57 2.63 -2.47
C PRO A 49 -6.02 2.42 -2.05
N ILE A 50 -6.85 1.89 -2.97
CA ILE A 50 -8.26 1.58 -2.73
C ILE A 50 -8.40 0.52 -1.62
N MET A 51 -7.56 -0.51 -1.66
CA MET A 51 -7.55 -1.55 -0.62
C MET A 51 -7.11 -0.99 0.73
N ILE A 52 -6.05 -0.17 0.75
CA ILE A 52 -5.51 0.46 1.95
C ILE A 52 -6.56 1.38 2.61
N GLN A 53 -7.31 2.14 1.81
CA GLN A 53 -8.41 3.00 2.29
C GLN A 53 -9.54 2.20 2.95
N ARG A 54 -9.78 0.96 2.52
CA ARG A 54 -10.74 0.09 3.20
C ARG A 54 -10.16 -0.41 4.52
N PHE A 55 -8.89 -0.81 4.53
CA PHE A 55 -8.24 -1.34 5.72
C PHE A 55 -8.08 -0.35 6.86
N ILE A 56 -7.78 0.91 6.55
CA ILE A 56 -7.66 1.95 7.57
C ILE A 56 -8.99 2.22 8.29
N LYS A 57 -10.12 1.83 7.69
CA LYS A 57 -11.46 1.92 8.32
C LYS A 57 -11.77 0.71 9.21
N GLU A 58 -11.11 -0.43 8.98
CA GLU A 58 -11.38 -1.69 9.68
C GLU A 58 -10.44 -1.96 10.86
N ALA A 59 -9.24 -1.35 10.86
CA ALA A 59 -8.23 -1.58 11.87
C ALA A 59 -7.55 -0.28 12.30
N ASP A 60 -7.30 -0.14 13.60
CA ASP A 60 -6.55 1.00 14.15
C ASP A 60 -5.10 1.01 13.70
N ARG A 61 -4.51 -0.17 13.43
CA ARG A 61 -3.17 -0.31 12.85
C ARG A 61 -3.08 -1.54 11.97
N PHE A 62 -2.37 -1.44 10.86
CA PHE A 62 -2.08 -2.58 10.00
C PHE A 62 -0.76 -2.40 9.24
N MET A 63 -0.18 -3.53 8.83
CA MET A 63 1.03 -3.58 8.01
C MET A 63 0.65 -3.97 6.59
N PHE A 64 1.03 -3.16 5.61
CA PHE A 64 0.92 -3.48 4.19
C PHE A 64 2.24 -4.05 3.69
N ILE A 65 2.18 -5.13 2.92
CA ILE A 65 3.35 -5.84 2.40
C ILE A 65 3.06 -6.28 0.97
N ASP A 66 3.96 -5.95 0.06
CA ASP A 66 3.94 -6.48 -1.30
C ASP A 66 4.23 -7.99 -1.32
N ALA A 67 3.58 -8.71 -2.24
CA ALA A 67 3.74 -10.16 -2.38
C ALA A 67 5.18 -10.59 -2.75
N SER A 68 6.01 -9.67 -3.23
CA SER A 68 7.42 -9.91 -3.55
C SER A 68 8.36 -9.82 -2.33
N ILE A 69 7.88 -9.32 -1.18
CA ILE A 69 8.68 -9.19 0.03
C ILE A 69 8.68 -10.52 0.80
N ILE A 70 9.87 -11.06 1.04
CA ILE A 70 10.06 -12.31 1.78
C ILE A 70 10.76 -12.00 3.10
N PHE A 71 10.15 -12.40 4.21
CA PHE A 71 10.79 -12.31 5.52
C PHE A 71 11.91 -13.33 5.65
N GLN A 72 13.10 -12.86 5.99
CA GLN A 72 14.25 -13.72 6.25
C GLN A 72 14.35 -14.05 7.75
N LYS A 73 14.73 -15.29 8.06
CA LYS A 73 14.99 -15.71 9.43
C LYS A 73 16.29 -15.08 9.92
N GLY A 74 16.27 -14.46 11.10
CA GLY A 74 17.46 -13.85 11.73
C GLY A 74 17.61 -12.35 11.51
N ALA A 75 16.57 -11.67 11.00
CA ALA A 75 16.52 -10.21 11.08
C ALA A 75 16.50 -9.75 12.55
N ASN A 76 17.23 -8.67 12.85
CA ASN A 76 17.27 -8.10 14.20
C ASN A 76 15.91 -7.54 14.64
N ASP A 77 15.10 -7.08 13.68
CA ASP A 77 13.76 -6.58 13.91
C ASP A 77 12.71 -7.69 13.69
N THR A 78 11.80 -7.81 14.65
CA THR A 78 10.61 -8.65 14.53
C THR A 78 9.43 -7.79 14.12
N ILE A 79 8.38 -8.40 13.56
CA ILE A 79 7.11 -7.69 13.33
C ILE A 79 6.62 -7.05 14.65
N LYS A 80 6.78 -7.75 15.78
CA LYS A 80 6.41 -7.23 17.09
C LYS A 80 7.19 -5.96 17.45
N SER A 81 8.53 -5.96 17.31
CA SER A 81 9.33 -4.77 17.63
C SER A 81 9.00 -3.58 16.74
N LEU A 82 8.58 -3.81 15.49
CA LEU A 82 8.09 -2.75 14.62
C LEU A 82 6.77 -2.12 15.13
N PHE A 83 5.84 -2.92 15.64
CA PHE A 83 4.61 -2.40 16.25
C PHE A 83 4.86 -1.75 17.62
N ASP A 84 5.69 -2.35 18.47
CA ASP A 84 6.03 -1.83 19.80
C ASP A 84 6.64 -0.41 19.69
N SER A 85 7.56 -0.20 18.73
CA SER A 85 8.17 1.11 18.51
C SER A 85 7.21 2.17 17.97
N MET A 86 6.06 1.78 17.39
CA MET A 86 5.00 2.73 17.05
C MET A 86 4.10 3.09 18.24
N GLU A 87 4.12 2.31 19.32
CA GLU A 87 3.52 2.71 20.60
C GLU A 87 4.39 3.74 21.31
N GLU A 88 5.70 3.56 21.27
CA GLU A 88 6.67 4.50 21.85
C GLU A 88 6.75 5.82 21.06
N PHE A 89 6.71 5.73 19.73
CA PHE A 89 6.75 6.89 18.83
C PHE A 89 5.53 6.89 17.90
N PRO A 90 4.37 7.41 18.37
CA PRO A 90 3.15 7.42 17.59
C PRO A 90 3.31 8.19 16.28
N CYS A 91 3.08 7.51 15.16
CA CYS A 91 3.02 8.11 13.84
C CYS A 91 1.91 7.47 13.00
N GLY A 92 1.35 8.25 12.07
CA GLY A 92 0.30 7.79 11.17
C GLY A 92 0.81 6.80 10.12
N ILE A 93 2.01 7.03 9.58
CA ILE A 93 2.65 6.16 8.60
C ILE A 93 4.10 5.91 9.00
N ARG A 94 4.47 4.64 9.15
CA ARG A 94 5.85 4.22 9.38
C ARG A 94 6.37 3.44 8.20
N HIS A 95 7.39 3.98 7.58
CA HIS A 95 8.05 3.35 6.46
C HIS A 95 9.24 2.52 6.95
N VAL A 96 9.46 1.37 6.30
CA VAL A 96 10.53 0.44 6.70
C VAL A 96 11.74 0.56 5.79
N GLN A 97 11.58 1.13 4.58
CA GLN A 97 12.62 1.18 3.56
C GLN A 97 12.59 2.50 2.78
N SER A 98 13.79 3.05 2.53
CA SER A 98 13.99 4.16 1.59
C SER A 98 14.15 3.62 0.17
N ALA A 99 13.64 4.36 -0.83
CA ALA A 99 13.86 4.05 -2.24
C ALA A 99 15.24 4.51 -2.75
N LYS A 100 15.99 5.29 -1.96
CA LYS A 100 17.33 5.84 -2.26
C LYS A 100 17.39 6.71 -3.52
N HIS A 101 16.28 7.36 -3.85
CA HIS A 101 16.20 8.37 -4.91
C HIS A 101 15.10 9.38 -4.57
N THR A 102 15.00 10.46 -5.33
CA THR A 102 13.99 11.50 -5.09
C THR A 102 12.64 11.11 -5.66
N VAL A 103 11.57 11.78 -5.22
CA VAL A 103 10.23 11.66 -5.82
C VAL A 103 10.27 12.07 -7.29
N PHE A 104 11.04 13.11 -7.62
CA PHE A 104 11.18 13.63 -8.98
C PHE A 104 11.71 12.60 -9.99
N SER A 105 12.64 11.72 -9.60
CA SER A 105 13.25 10.78 -10.54
C SER A 105 12.35 9.60 -10.93
N ALA A 106 11.26 9.36 -10.19
CA ALA A 106 10.44 8.16 -10.32
C ALA A 106 8.94 8.44 -10.46
N THR A 107 8.53 9.71 -10.48
CA THR A 107 7.11 10.11 -10.57
C THR A 107 6.90 10.98 -11.80
N ASN A 108 5.90 10.65 -12.59
CA ASN A 108 5.50 11.48 -13.72
C ASN A 108 5.04 12.87 -13.21
N PRO A 109 5.51 13.99 -13.79
CA PRO A 109 5.11 15.33 -13.37
C PRO A 109 3.59 15.58 -13.39
N GLU A 110 2.83 14.93 -14.27
CA GLU A 110 1.37 15.04 -14.29
C GLU A 110 0.73 14.46 -13.02
N THR A 111 1.24 13.33 -12.51
CA THR A 111 0.82 12.79 -11.21
C THR A 111 1.06 13.79 -10.08
N LEU A 112 2.20 14.50 -10.09
CA LEU A 112 2.53 15.49 -9.05
C LEU A 112 1.56 16.68 -9.03
N LYS A 113 1.04 17.08 -10.19
CA LYS A 113 0.03 18.16 -10.29
C LYS A 113 -1.26 17.82 -9.57
N HIS A 114 -1.68 16.55 -9.56
CA HIS A 114 -2.88 16.12 -8.83
C HIS A 114 -2.76 16.31 -7.31
N PHE A 115 -1.53 16.37 -6.78
CA PHE A 115 -1.25 16.60 -5.36
C PHE A 115 -0.81 18.04 -5.04
N ASN A 116 -0.85 18.96 -6.01
CA ASN A 116 -0.26 20.30 -5.90
C ASN A 116 1.20 20.27 -5.44
N PHE A 117 1.95 19.26 -5.87
CA PHE A 117 3.33 19.04 -5.47
C PHE A 117 4.27 19.67 -6.51
N SER A 118 5.06 20.66 -6.11
CA SER A 118 5.94 21.37 -7.04
C SER A 118 7.14 20.51 -7.44
N GLU A 119 7.73 20.83 -8.59
CA GLU A 119 8.95 20.18 -9.05
C GLU A 119 10.11 20.36 -8.06
N GLU A 120 10.23 21.55 -7.45
CA GLU A 120 11.24 21.82 -6.43
C GLU A 120 11.03 20.95 -5.19
N GLN A 121 9.78 20.81 -4.73
CA GLN A 121 9.44 19.90 -3.64
C GLN A 121 9.80 18.45 -4.01
N ALA A 122 9.52 18.01 -5.24
CA ALA A 122 9.84 16.67 -5.72
C ALA A 122 11.34 16.39 -5.80
N LYS A 123 12.15 17.38 -6.18
CA LYS A 123 13.62 17.25 -6.23
C LYS A 123 14.23 17.17 -4.84
N ASN A 124 13.62 17.83 -3.86
CA ASN A 124 14.11 17.91 -2.48
C ASN A 124 13.49 16.86 -1.55
N SER A 125 12.55 16.04 -2.04
CA SER A 125 11.90 14.99 -1.26
C SER A 125 12.40 13.61 -1.66
N GLU A 126 12.87 12.85 -0.68
CA GLU A 126 13.24 11.44 -0.88
C GLU A 126 11.98 10.59 -1.12
N MET A 127 12.02 9.71 -2.12
CA MET A 127 10.96 8.74 -2.33
C MET A 127 11.06 7.64 -1.29
N ILE A 128 9.91 7.29 -0.72
CA ILE A 128 9.79 6.22 0.24
C ILE A 128 9.27 4.96 -0.46
N ALA A 129 9.86 3.81 -0.14
CA ALA A 129 9.43 2.55 -0.75
C ALA A 129 8.01 2.19 -0.28
N SER A 130 7.12 1.91 -1.23
CA SER A 130 5.70 1.60 -0.96
C SER A 130 5.42 0.10 -0.85
N GLY A 131 6.44 -0.76 -0.87
CA GLY A 131 6.27 -2.22 -0.76
C GLY A 131 6.14 -2.74 0.67
N LEU A 132 6.53 -1.96 1.68
CA LEU A 132 6.45 -2.34 3.10
C LEU A 132 6.34 -1.11 4.00
N TYR A 133 5.20 -0.96 4.66
CA TYR A 133 4.99 0.08 5.67
C TYR A 133 3.88 -0.33 6.65
N ILE A 134 3.84 0.38 7.79
CA ILE A 134 2.80 0.23 8.81
C ILE A 134 1.99 1.52 8.85
N LEU A 135 0.68 1.37 8.88
CA LEU A 135 -0.27 2.47 9.00
C LEU A 135 -0.96 2.40 10.36
N SER A 136 -1.04 3.53 11.04
CA SER A 136 -1.93 3.76 12.17
C SER A 136 -3.03 4.71 11.75
N LYS A 137 -4.26 4.42 12.16
CA LYS A 137 -5.41 5.28 11.92
C LYS A 137 -5.28 6.57 12.75
N THR A 138 -5.03 7.67 12.07
CA THR A 138 -5.08 9.04 12.59
C THR A 138 -5.81 9.90 11.56
N ASN A 139 -6.25 11.09 11.96
CA ASN A 139 -6.91 12.00 11.01
C ASN A 139 -6.02 12.29 9.79
N GLU A 140 -4.71 12.44 10.02
CA GLU A 140 -3.72 12.73 8.99
C GLU A 140 -3.47 11.54 8.07
N SER A 141 -3.32 10.32 8.60
CA SER A 141 -3.12 9.14 7.76
C SER A 141 -4.38 8.78 6.97
N GLU A 142 -5.57 8.98 7.54
CA GLU A 142 -6.83 8.83 6.81
C GLU A 142 -6.95 9.86 5.69
N GLU A 143 -6.61 11.13 5.92
CA GLU A 143 -6.61 12.15 4.87
C GLU A 143 -5.65 11.80 3.73
N ILE A 144 -4.42 11.38 4.05
CA ILE A 144 -3.41 10.98 3.05
C ILE A 144 -3.90 9.78 2.24
N VAL A 145 -4.40 8.73 2.92
CA VAL A 145 -4.89 7.51 2.26
C VAL A 145 -6.12 7.81 1.41
N ASN A 146 -7.02 8.69 1.84
CA ASN A 146 -8.18 9.10 1.05
C ASN A 146 -7.76 9.81 -0.23
N LYS A 147 -6.87 10.82 -0.16
CA LYS A 147 -6.36 11.51 -1.36
C LYS A 147 -5.65 10.54 -2.31
N TRP A 148 -4.91 9.57 -1.76
CA TRP A 148 -4.25 8.55 -2.57
C TRP A 148 -5.25 7.62 -3.26
N ALA A 149 -6.32 7.22 -2.56
CA ALA A 149 -7.40 6.43 -3.15
C ALA A 149 -8.20 7.22 -4.18
N ASP A 150 -8.44 8.52 -3.98
CA ASP A 150 -9.11 9.38 -4.96
C ASP A 150 -8.29 9.47 -6.26
N CYS A 151 -6.96 9.65 -6.15
CA CYS A 151 -6.05 9.57 -7.28
C CYS A 151 -6.13 8.20 -7.97
N ALA A 152 -6.23 7.11 -7.21
CA ALA A 152 -6.35 5.76 -7.75
C ALA A 152 -7.58 5.52 -8.62
N MET A 153 -8.65 6.29 -8.39
CA MET A 153 -9.88 6.23 -9.18
C MET A 153 -9.79 6.97 -10.52
N VAL A 154 -8.68 7.67 -10.80
CA VAL A 154 -8.45 8.44 -12.03
C VAL A 154 -7.22 7.88 -12.75
N GLU A 155 -7.39 7.36 -13.96
CA GLU A 155 -6.31 6.70 -14.71
C GLU A 155 -5.12 7.63 -14.92
N GLU A 156 -5.39 8.88 -15.33
CA GLU A 156 -4.37 9.89 -15.60
C GLU A 156 -3.61 10.32 -14.35
N CYS A 157 -4.16 10.12 -13.15
CA CYS A 157 -3.45 10.42 -11.92
C CYS A 157 -2.42 9.32 -11.60
N MET A 158 -2.83 8.05 -11.71
CA MET A 158 -1.97 6.90 -11.39
C MET A 158 -0.99 6.53 -12.50
N SER A 159 -1.42 6.68 -13.74
CA SER A 159 -0.69 6.25 -14.94
C SER A 159 -0.89 7.28 -16.07
N PRO A 160 -0.49 8.54 -15.86
CA PRO A 160 -0.50 9.54 -16.92
C PRO A 160 0.31 9.06 -18.13
N PRO A 161 -0.07 9.44 -19.36
CA PRO A 161 0.74 9.15 -20.55
C PRO A 161 2.17 9.73 -20.46
N GLY A 162 3.15 8.98 -20.97
CA GLY A 162 4.56 9.39 -21.04
C GLY A 162 5.49 8.49 -20.25
#